data_AF-A0A7C1IY97-F1
#
_entry.id   AF-A0A7C1IY97-F1
#
_cell.length_a   1.000
_cell.length_b   1.000
_cell.length_c   1.000
_cell.angle_alpha   90.00
_cell.angle_beta   90.00
_cell.angle_gamma   90.00
#
_symmetry.space_group_name_H-M   'P 1'
#
loop_
_entity.id
_entity.type
_entity.pdbx_description
1 polymer ?
#
loop_
_entity_poly.entity_id
_entity_poly.type
_entity_poly.pdbx_seq_one_letter_code
_entity_poly.pdbx_strand_id
1 'polypeptide(L)'
;MRDKRPVDELSIEELERILAIKKREARQQRLDQMRRSGRVLEPAVIEQPTPQPEPVPPPKPAKIKVDPVASPRLAEMERLAMIEQGMTPVFDDDDDVGAHRDTPAIPIINIPTSNRADKPKRGWYDRILLMVEIAAVIGIVVIGANLVGAIGKLEQETASAQAIQDEVRRAGIPTIEPTPTLRLENIVLPGGHTPPTAPGGAQFNYEEVPAIYRPLVQSQWVQPVVSRPPVTSETALGINIPRLGLDATIVQGVDWEALKAGVGQLPNGVNPGDVEGNVVLAAHNDIYGELFRHLDQLQPGDPFQIRTETQVYNYVVTEQLIVEPNDVYVMENRGGSTVTLISCYPYQVNTQRIVIFAERTG
;
A
#
# COMPACT_ATOMS: atom_id res chain seq x y z
N MET A 1 -8.38 -44.13 23.61
CA MET A 1 -9.44 -44.64 24.49
C MET A 1 -10.50 -43.56 24.63
N ARG A 2 -11.77 -43.83 24.32
CA ARG A 2 -12.86 -42.87 24.55
C ARG A 2 -13.20 -42.94 26.03
N ASP A 3 -12.91 -41.86 26.76
CA ASP A 3 -13.37 -41.70 28.13
C ASP A 3 -14.91 -41.64 28.11
N LYS A 4 -15.58 -42.46 28.92
CA LYS A 4 -17.04 -42.64 28.92
C LYS A 4 -17.71 -42.01 30.14
N ARG A 5 -16.95 -41.25 30.94
CA ARG A 5 -17.50 -40.51 32.09
C ARG A 5 -18.45 -39.40 31.60
N PRO A 6 -19.60 -39.18 32.27
CA PRO A 6 -20.53 -38.11 31.94
C PRO A 6 -19.87 -36.74 32.17
N VAL A 7 -20.31 -35.72 31.41
CA VAL A 7 -19.69 -34.38 31.35
C VAL A 7 -19.57 -33.70 32.73
N ASP A 8 -20.47 -34.04 33.65
CA ASP A 8 -20.54 -33.48 35.00
C ASP A 8 -19.46 -34.04 35.97
N GLU A 9 -18.73 -35.09 35.58
CA GLU A 9 -17.64 -35.71 36.36
C GLU A 9 -16.24 -35.31 35.88
N LEU A 10 -16.12 -34.52 34.82
CA LEU A 10 -14.83 -34.05 34.31
C LEU A 10 -14.43 -32.72 34.95
N SER A 11 -13.14 -32.59 35.29
CA SER A 11 -12.62 -31.30 35.73
C SER A 11 -12.63 -30.29 34.58
N ILE A 12 -12.72 -29.00 34.90
CA ILE A 12 -12.73 -27.90 33.91
C ILE A 12 -11.52 -27.98 32.97
N GLU A 13 -10.36 -28.35 33.51
CA GLU A 13 -9.10 -28.51 32.79
C GLU A 13 -9.14 -29.70 31.80
N GLU A 14 -9.79 -30.80 32.17
CA GLU A 14 -10.00 -31.94 31.28
C GLU A 14 -11.00 -31.59 30.16
N LEU A 15 -12.03 -30.81 30.47
CA LEU A 15 -13.02 -30.33 29.50
C LEU A 15 -12.37 -29.40 28.45
N GLU A 16 -11.52 -28.47 28.88
CA GLU A 16 -10.77 -27.58 27.97
C GLU A 16 -9.85 -28.37 27.05
N ARG A 17 -9.18 -29.41 27.56
CA ARG A 17 -8.29 -30.25 26.76
C ARG A 17 -9.07 -31.04 25.71
N ILE A 18 -10.24 -31.57 26.07
CA ILE A 18 -11.14 -32.27 25.15
C ILE A 18 -11.69 -31.31 24.08
N LEU A 19 -12.08 -30.09 24.47
CA LEU A 19 -12.54 -29.07 23.53
C LEU A 19 -11.43 -28.62 22.59
N ALA A 20 -10.20 -28.46 23.08
CA ALA A 20 -9.03 -28.12 22.26
C ALA A 20 -8.73 -29.22 21.22
N ILE A 21 -8.82 -30.49 21.62
CA ILE A 21 -8.64 -31.63 20.71
C ILE A 21 -9.77 -31.64 19.67
N LYS A 22 -11.03 -31.52 20.08
CA LYS A 22 -12.17 -31.47 19.14
C LYS A 22 -12.09 -30.29 18.16
N LYS A 23 -11.63 -29.12 18.62
CA LYS A 23 -11.46 -27.94 17.76
C LYS A 23 -10.35 -28.15 16.73
N ARG A 24 -9.25 -28.83 17.10
CA ARG A 24 -8.18 -29.22 16.16
C ARG A 24 -8.67 -30.24 15.14
N GLU A 25 -9.42 -31.25 15.56
CA GLU A 25 -10.01 -32.26 14.68
C GLU A 25 -11.01 -31.64 13.69
N ALA A 26 -11.90 -30.76 14.16
CA ALA A 26 -12.85 -30.05 13.30
C ALA A 26 -12.15 -29.16 12.25
N ARG A 27 -11.04 -28.52 12.63
CA ARG A 27 -10.21 -27.74 11.71
C ARG A 27 -9.57 -28.63 10.64
N GLN A 28 -9.05 -29.80 11.02
CA GLN A 28 -8.49 -30.75 10.08
C GLN A 28 -9.55 -31.30 9.12
N GLN A 29 -10.74 -31.64 9.61
CA GLN A 29 -11.85 -32.12 8.77
C GLN A 29 -12.31 -31.05 7.76
N ARG A 30 -12.37 -29.78 8.17
CA ARG A 30 -12.71 -28.66 7.27
C ARG A 30 -11.65 -28.46 6.19
N LEU A 31 -10.37 -28.59 6.55
CA LEU A 31 -9.26 -28.55 5.59
C LEU A 31 -9.32 -29.71 4.59
N ASP A 32 -9.61 -30.93 5.04
CA ASP A 32 -9.71 -32.10 4.17
C ASP A 32 -10.95 -32.03 3.25
N GLN A 33 -12.05 -31.46 3.72
CA GLN A 33 -13.23 -31.17 2.89
C GLN A 33 -12.90 -30.15 1.80
N MET A 34 -12.16 -29.08 2.13
CA MET A 34 -11.70 -28.08 1.16
C MET A 34 -10.72 -28.65 0.14
N ARG A 35 -9.84 -29.58 0.54
CA ARG A 35 -8.94 -30.33 -0.35
C ARG A 35 -9.71 -31.19 -1.36
N ARG A 36 -10.76 -31.88 -0.91
CA ARG A 36 -11.60 -32.74 -1.77
C ARG A 36 -12.46 -31.95 -2.77
N SER A 37 -12.85 -30.71 -2.44
CA SER A 37 -13.65 -29.86 -3.31
C SER A 37 -12.82 -29.00 -4.29
N GLY A 38 -11.51 -29.25 -4.42
CA GLY A 38 -10.64 -28.55 -5.37
C GLY A 38 -10.40 -27.07 -5.07
N ARG A 39 -10.69 -26.60 -3.84
CA ARG A 39 -10.57 -25.19 -3.44
C ARG A 39 -9.29 -24.87 -2.68
N VAL A 40 -8.36 -25.82 -2.60
CA VAL A 40 -7.04 -25.62 -1.98
C VAL A 40 -6.02 -25.50 -3.09
N LEU A 41 -5.47 -24.30 -3.28
CA LEU A 41 -4.17 -24.14 -3.91
C LEU A 41 -3.18 -24.92 -3.04
N GLU A 42 -2.55 -25.96 -3.59
CA GLU A 42 -1.35 -26.51 -2.95
C GLU A 42 -0.40 -25.34 -2.70
N PRO A 43 0.28 -25.28 -1.55
CA PRO A 43 1.42 -24.38 -1.45
C PRO A 43 2.34 -24.82 -2.58
N ALA A 44 2.54 -23.94 -3.56
CA ALA A 44 3.55 -24.16 -4.57
C ALA A 44 4.80 -24.63 -3.85
N VAL A 45 5.31 -25.80 -4.24
CA VAL A 45 6.70 -26.11 -3.98
C VAL A 45 7.44 -24.89 -4.48
N ILE A 46 8.09 -24.17 -3.56
CA ILE A 46 9.01 -23.12 -3.93
C ILE A 46 10.15 -23.89 -4.61
N GLU A 47 10.04 -24.09 -5.92
CA GLU A 47 11.22 -24.29 -6.73
C GLU A 47 12.09 -23.09 -6.42
N GLN A 48 13.28 -23.39 -5.87
CA GLN A 48 14.30 -22.38 -5.66
C GLN A 48 14.43 -21.62 -6.99
N PRO A 49 14.41 -20.28 -6.97
CA PRO A 49 14.50 -19.52 -8.20
C PRO A 49 15.80 -19.94 -8.90
N THR A 50 15.69 -20.44 -10.12
CA THR A 50 16.83 -20.57 -11.02
C THR A 50 17.57 -19.22 -11.00
N PRO A 51 18.91 -19.19 -10.85
CA PRO A 51 19.62 -17.92 -10.79
C PRO A 51 19.29 -17.11 -12.04
N GLN A 52 18.74 -15.91 -11.85
CA GLN A 52 18.50 -15.00 -12.96
C GLN A 52 19.85 -14.66 -13.62
N PRO A 53 19.93 -14.60 -14.96
CA PRO A 53 21.13 -14.09 -15.62
C PRO A 53 21.37 -12.65 -15.17
N GLU A 54 22.63 -12.32 -14.90
CA GLU A 54 23.06 -11.02 -14.38
C GLU A 54 22.45 -9.84 -15.14
N PRO A 55 22.07 -8.74 -14.45
CA PRO A 55 21.55 -7.58 -15.12
C PRO A 55 22.63 -6.91 -15.97
N VAL A 56 22.32 -6.69 -17.24
CA VAL A 56 23.15 -5.89 -18.16
C VAL A 56 23.35 -4.49 -17.55
N PRO A 57 24.59 -3.98 -17.47
CA PRO A 57 24.85 -2.67 -16.86
C PRO A 57 24.19 -1.54 -17.67
N PRO A 58 23.69 -0.48 -17.00
CA PRO A 58 22.96 0.59 -17.66
C PRO A 58 23.88 1.40 -18.59
N PRO A 59 23.36 1.92 -19.72
CA PRO A 59 24.14 2.74 -20.64
C PRO A 59 24.51 4.08 -19.99
N LYS A 60 25.74 4.54 -20.26
CA LYS A 60 26.29 5.80 -19.73
C LYS A 60 25.40 7.00 -20.14
N PRO A 61 25.20 7.98 -19.24
CA PRO A 61 24.32 9.11 -19.51
C PRO A 61 24.88 10.01 -20.62
N ALA A 62 24.01 10.38 -21.57
CA ALA A 62 24.30 11.36 -22.60
C ALA A 62 24.34 12.78 -22.00
N LYS A 63 25.34 13.57 -22.40
CA LYS A 63 25.50 14.97 -21.95
C LYS A 63 24.40 15.84 -22.57
N ILE A 64 23.42 16.22 -21.78
CA ILE A 64 22.45 17.27 -22.15
C ILE A 64 23.09 18.61 -21.82
N LYS A 65 23.27 19.44 -22.84
CA LYS A 65 23.74 20.83 -22.72
C LYS A 65 22.52 21.68 -22.37
N VAL A 66 22.52 22.28 -21.18
CA VAL A 66 21.47 23.22 -20.74
C VAL A 66 22.14 24.58 -20.57
N ASP A 67 21.68 25.58 -21.32
CA ASP A 67 22.14 26.97 -21.18
C ASP A 67 21.54 27.57 -19.89
N PRO A 68 22.28 28.40 -19.13
CA PRO A 68 21.81 28.88 -17.84
C PRO A 68 20.83 30.05 -18.00
N VAL A 69 19.62 29.88 -17.46
CA VAL A 69 18.67 30.95 -17.16
C VAL A 69 19.08 31.62 -15.85
N ALA A 70 19.25 32.94 -15.88
CA ALA A 70 19.66 33.75 -14.73
C ALA A 70 18.57 33.80 -13.64
N SER A 71 18.97 33.62 -12.37
CA SER A 71 18.17 33.95 -11.19
C SER A 71 18.93 34.93 -10.29
N PRO A 72 18.31 36.04 -9.84
CA PRO A 72 19.00 37.13 -9.15
C PRO A 72 18.89 36.94 -7.63
N ARG A 73 19.84 36.25 -6.99
CA ARG A 73 20.00 36.25 -5.53
C ARG A 73 21.45 36.02 -5.12
N LEU A 74 22.34 36.94 -5.52
CA LEU A 74 23.71 36.99 -5.01
C LEU A 74 24.12 38.37 -4.46
N ALA A 75 23.32 39.42 -4.65
CA ALA A 75 23.67 40.78 -4.24
C ALA A 75 23.31 41.12 -2.78
N GLU A 76 22.63 40.22 -2.06
CA GLU A 76 22.11 40.50 -0.71
C GLU A 76 22.86 39.76 0.41
N MET A 77 23.67 38.75 0.07
CA MET A 77 24.55 38.07 1.03
C MET A 77 25.90 38.77 1.21
N GLU A 78 26.32 39.61 0.26
CA GLU A 78 27.61 40.31 0.32
C GLU A 78 27.58 41.57 1.22
N ARG A 79 26.38 42.03 1.62
CA ARG A 79 26.21 43.20 2.51
C ARG A 79 26.15 42.86 4.01
N LEU A 80 26.02 41.58 4.37
CA LEU A 80 25.92 41.15 5.78
C LEU A 80 27.25 40.67 6.37
N ALA A 81 28.30 40.51 5.56
CA ALA A 81 29.65 40.16 6.04
C ALA A 81 30.49 41.36 6.51
N MET A 82 29.89 42.57 6.55
CA MET A 82 30.61 43.83 6.72
C MET A 82 30.34 44.55 8.06
N ILE A 83 29.92 43.82 9.13
CA ILE A 83 29.62 44.43 10.44
C ILE A 83 30.36 43.79 11.65
N GLU A 84 31.11 42.70 11.52
CA GLU A 84 31.88 42.15 12.66
C GLU A 84 33.40 42.22 12.45
N GLN A 85 33.91 43.45 12.35
CA GLN A 85 35.30 43.78 12.68
C GLN A 85 35.35 44.33 14.10
N GLY A 86 36.04 43.63 14.99
CA GLY A 86 36.44 44.19 16.29
C GLY A 86 36.82 43.15 17.33
N MET A 87 38.01 42.56 17.22
CA MET A 87 39.04 42.52 18.28
C MET A 87 40.20 41.60 17.86
N THR A 88 41.35 42.17 17.52
CA THR A 88 42.65 41.49 17.51
C THR A 88 43.40 41.88 18.78
N PRO A 89 44.37 41.04 19.23
CA PRO A 89 45.57 41.58 19.84
C PRO A 89 46.80 41.31 18.97
N VAL A 90 47.60 42.37 18.89
CA VAL A 90 48.90 42.55 18.24
C VAL A 90 50.02 41.99 19.13
N PHE A 91 51.07 41.44 18.52
CA PHE A 91 52.45 41.62 18.99
C PHE A 91 53.39 41.71 17.79
N ASP A 92 54.06 42.86 17.71
CA ASP A 92 55.13 43.25 16.78
C ASP A 92 56.42 42.47 17.07
N ASP A 93 57.20 42.19 16.02
CA ASP A 93 58.53 42.79 15.88
C ASP A 93 59.10 42.47 14.49
N ASP A 94 59.47 43.55 13.82
CA ASP A 94 59.93 43.69 12.45
C ASP A 94 61.46 43.58 12.33
N ASP A 95 61.89 43.38 11.08
CA ASP A 95 63.09 43.94 10.43
C ASP A 95 64.49 43.27 10.49
N ASP A 96 64.82 42.63 9.35
CA ASP A 96 65.68 43.18 8.26
C ASP A 96 67.22 42.96 8.22
N VAL A 97 67.67 42.78 6.95
CA VAL A 97 68.99 42.89 6.28
C VAL A 97 70.27 42.18 6.77
N GLY A 98 70.91 41.45 5.84
CA GLY A 98 72.23 41.90 5.34
C GLY A 98 73.51 41.07 5.62
N ALA A 99 74.08 40.54 4.54
CA ALA A 99 75.50 40.56 4.15
C ALA A 99 76.61 39.84 4.99
N HIS A 100 77.30 38.93 4.27
CA HIS A 100 78.77 38.72 4.22
C HIS A 100 79.59 38.52 5.52
N ARG A 101 80.24 37.33 5.61
CA ARG A 101 81.72 37.10 5.56
C ARG A 101 82.22 36.01 6.53
N ASP A 102 83.11 35.19 5.95
CA ASP A 102 84.35 34.62 6.50
C ASP A 102 84.30 33.47 7.55
N THR A 103 84.64 32.28 7.02
CA THR A 103 85.38 31.11 7.56
C THR A 103 86.26 31.34 8.80
N PRO A 104 86.58 30.30 9.64
CA PRO A 104 87.51 29.25 9.22
C PRO A 104 87.31 27.83 9.78
N ALA A 105 88.11 26.94 9.18
CA ALA A 105 88.20 25.49 9.31
C ALA A 105 88.88 24.97 10.60
N ILE A 106 88.69 23.68 10.89
CA ILE A 106 89.56 22.86 11.75
C ILE A 106 89.79 21.50 11.06
N PRO A 107 91.00 20.91 11.08
CA PRO A 107 91.57 20.22 9.92
C PRO A 107 91.44 18.69 9.91
N ILE A 108 91.52 18.17 8.68
CA ILE A 108 91.73 16.77 8.31
C ILE A 108 93.18 16.37 8.61
N ILE A 109 93.38 15.24 9.30
CA ILE A 109 94.68 14.55 9.40
C ILE A 109 94.72 13.45 8.34
N ASN A 110 95.81 13.44 7.56
CA ASN A 110 96.05 12.54 6.43
C ASN A 110 97.11 11.48 6.80
N ILE A 111 96.74 10.18 6.68
CA ILE A 111 97.44 9.04 6.00
C ILE A 111 98.88 8.71 6.49
N PRO A 112 99.28 7.43 6.80
CA PRO A 112 99.47 6.46 5.71
C PRO A 112 99.44 4.92 5.95
N THR A 113 99.27 4.26 4.81
CA THR A 113 99.87 2.96 4.38
C THR A 113 99.45 1.67 5.07
N SER A 114 98.89 0.74 4.29
CA SER A 114 99.71 -0.36 3.77
C SER A 114 98.92 -1.19 2.76
N ASN A 115 99.55 -1.40 1.61
CA ASN A 115 99.13 -2.34 0.59
C ASN A 115 99.80 -3.69 0.90
N ARG A 116 99.01 -4.69 1.33
CA ARG A 116 99.19 -6.12 1.04
C ARG A 116 98.32 -6.95 1.98
N ALA A 117 97.39 -7.71 1.41
CA ALA A 117 97.51 -9.17 1.38
C ALA A 117 96.20 -9.75 0.84
N ASP A 118 96.29 -10.39 -0.32
CA ASP A 118 95.39 -11.49 -0.67
C ASP A 118 95.32 -12.48 0.49
N LYS A 119 94.10 -12.80 0.96
CA LYS A 119 93.69 -14.12 1.51
C LYS A 119 92.25 -14.11 2.04
N PRO A 120 91.60 -15.28 2.19
CA PRO A 120 90.32 -15.55 1.56
C PRO A 120 89.17 -15.75 2.56
N LYS A 121 87.94 -15.84 2.01
CA LYS A 121 86.70 -16.31 2.66
C LYS A 121 86.02 -15.34 3.65
N ARG A 122 85.41 -14.27 3.13
CA ARG A 122 84.25 -13.61 3.78
C ARG A 122 82.88 -14.18 3.35
N GLY A 123 82.86 -15.20 2.49
CA GLY A 123 81.62 -15.77 1.98
C GLY A 123 80.69 -16.37 3.04
N TRP A 124 81.15 -16.65 4.27
CA TRP A 124 80.26 -17.18 5.31
C TRP A 124 79.45 -16.08 6.02
N TYR A 125 80.04 -14.91 6.28
CA TYR A 125 79.32 -13.76 6.82
C TYR A 125 78.35 -13.18 5.79
N ASP A 126 78.75 -13.11 4.51
CA ASP A 126 77.86 -12.65 3.43
C ASP A 126 76.67 -13.61 3.25
N ARG A 127 76.87 -14.92 3.42
CA ARG A 127 75.80 -15.92 3.41
C ARG A 127 74.88 -15.82 4.63
N ILE A 128 75.42 -15.52 5.82
CA ILE A 128 74.60 -15.30 7.01
C ILE A 128 73.77 -14.03 6.86
N LEU A 129 74.35 -12.95 6.35
CA LEU A 129 73.67 -11.68 6.14
C LEU A 129 72.55 -11.84 5.08
N LEU A 130 72.82 -12.59 4.01
CA LEU A 130 71.82 -12.96 3.01
C LEU A 130 70.69 -13.85 3.59
N MET A 131 71.00 -14.77 4.51
CA MET A 131 69.96 -15.55 5.20
C MET A 131 69.07 -14.69 6.10
N VAL A 132 69.66 -13.70 6.79
CA VAL A 132 68.90 -12.74 7.61
C VAL A 132 68.01 -11.86 6.74
N GLU A 133 68.52 -11.39 5.60
CA GLU A 133 67.74 -10.62 4.62
C GLU A 133 66.57 -11.43 4.05
N ILE A 134 66.81 -12.69 3.66
CA ILE A 134 65.76 -13.60 3.19
C ILE A 134 64.71 -13.82 4.30
N ALA A 135 65.14 -14.03 5.55
CA ALA A 135 64.22 -14.17 6.67
C ALA A 135 63.38 -12.90 6.92
N ALA A 136 63.98 -11.72 6.78
CA ALA A 136 63.26 -10.44 6.89
C ALA A 136 62.24 -10.25 5.77
N VAL A 137 62.59 -10.58 4.52
CA VAL A 137 61.67 -10.53 3.37
C VAL A 137 60.53 -11.53 3.55
N ILE A 138 60.82 -12.76 3.97
CA ILE A 138 59.79 -13.77 4.28
C ILE A 138 58.87 -13.26 5.41
N GLY A 139 59.43 -12.67 6.47
CA GLY A 139 58.66 -12.06 7.55
C GLY A 139 57.70 -10.98 7.06
N ILE A 140 58.17 -10.07 6.20
CA ILE A 140 57.34 -9.02 5.59
C ILE A 140 56.23 -9.63 4.73
N VAL A 141 56.53 -10.67 3.93
CA VAL A 141 55.54 -11.37 3.10
C VAL A 141 54.48 -12.03 3.96
N VAL A 142 54.87 -12.68 5.07
CA VAL A 142 53.93 -13.31 6.01
C VAL A 142 53.05 -12.26 6.69
N ILE A 143 53.60 -11.13 7.10
CA ILE A 143 52.83 -10.02 7.70
C ILE A 143 51.86 -9.44 6.66
N GLY A 144 52.30 -9.22 5.42
CA GLY A 144 51.45 -8.76 4.33
C GLY A 144 50.31 -9.71 4.01
N ALA A 145 50.58 -11.02 3.98
CA ALA A 145 49.56 -12.04 3.76
C ALA A 145 48.52 -12.07 4.89
N ASN A 146 48.95 -11.95 6.15
CA ASN A 146 48.04 -11.84 7.30
C ASN A 146 47.19 -10.56 7.25
N LEU A 147 47.78 -9.42 6.85
CA LEU A 147 47.07 -8.15 6.74
C LEU A 147 46.01 -8.20 5.62
N VAL A 148 46.36 -8.72 4.45
CA VAL A 148 45.42 -8.90 3.33
C VAL A 148 44.28 -9.83 3.72
N GLY A 149 44.59 -10.92 4.44
CA GLY A 149 43.57 -11.82 4.99
C GLY A 149 42.64 -11.14 6.00
N ALA A 150 43.18 -10.26 6.86
CA ALA A 150 42.41 -9.51 7.83
C ALA A 150 41.49 -8.45 7.18
N ILE A 151 41.97 -7.76 6.14
CA ILE A 151 41.18 -6.79 5.37
C ILE A 151 40.01 -7.51 4.68
N GLY A 152 40.27 -8.64 4.02
CA GLY A 152 39.21 -9.42 3.36
C GLY A 152 38.15 -9.93 4.34
N LYS A 153 38.55 -10.29 5.57
CA LYS A 153 37.61 -10.70 6.63
C LYS A 153 36.72 -9.53 7.09
N LEU A 154 37.29 -8.34 7.26
CA LEU A 154 36.53 -7.15 7.64
C LEU A 154 35.57 -6.70 6.53
N GLU A 155 35.99 -6.79 5.27
CA GLU A 155 35.12 -6.52 4.13
C GLU A 155 33.93 -7.51 4.09
N GLN A 156 34.18 -8.78 4.38
CA GLN A 156 33.11 -9.77 4.45
C GLN A 156 32.15 -9.55 5.64
N GLU A 157 32.68 -9.23 6.82
CA GLU A 157 31.87 -8.92 8.01
C GLU A 157 31.05 -7.64 7.79
N THR A 158 31.65 -6.58 7.23
CA THR A 158 30.95 -5.32 6.94
C THR A 158 29.91 -5.48 5.83
N ALA A 159 30.21 -6.22 4.76
CA ALA A 159 29.24 -6.51 3.71
C ALA A 159 28.05 -7.32 4.24
N SER A 160 28.30 -8.30 5.12
CA SER A 160 27.21 -9.07 5.75
C SER A 160 26.36 -8.23 6.69
N ALA A 161 26.97 -7.33 7.46
CA ALA A 161 26.26 -6.41 8.36
C ALA A 161 25.42 -5.40 7.56
N GLN A 162 25.96 -4.89 6.45
CA GLN A 162 25.22 -4.01 5.52
C GLN A 162 24.05 -4.75 4.88
N ALA A 163 24.23 -6.00 4.44
CA ALA A 163 23.15 -6.81 3.87
C ALA A 163 21.99 -7.03 4.87
N ILE A 164 22.30 -7.33 6.14
CA ILE A 164 21.29 -7.47 7.19
C ILE A 164 20.59 -6.13 7.47
N GLN A 165 21.35 -5.02 7.51
CA GLN A 165 20.76 -3.68 7.70
C GLN A 165 19.85 -3.28 6.53
N ASP A 166 20.21 -3.65 5.31
CA ASP A 166 19.41 -3.40 4.12
C ASP A 166 18.13 -4.25 4.10
N GLU A 167 18.20 -5.50 4.57
CA GLU A 167 17.04 -6.36 4.75
C GLU A 167 16.08 -5.80 5.81
N VAL A 168 16.60 -5.39 6.97
CA VAL A 168 15.81 -4.73 8.03
C VAL A 168 15.22 -3.41 7.54
N ARG A 169 15.97 -2.61 6.76
CA ARG A 169 15.46 -1.36 6.18
C ARG A 169 14.31 -1.64 5.21
N ARG A 170 14.41 -2.67 4.38
CA ARG A 170 13.35 -3.07 3.46
C ARG A 170 12.12 -3.62 4.18
N ALA A 171 12.30 -4.38 5.26
CA ALA A 171 11.21 -4.89 6.09
C ALA A 171 10.55 -3.79 6.95
N GLY A 172 11.27 -2.71 7.24
CA GLY A 172 10.80 -1.56 8.02
C GLY A 172 10.15 -0.46 7.18
N ILE A 173 10.20 -0.53 5.84
CA ILE A 173 9.37 0.34 4.99
C ILE A 173 7.94 -0.19 5.12
N PRO A 174 7.01 0.56 5.74
CA PRO A 174 5.62 0.14 5.72
C PRO A 174 5.20 0.06 4.26
N THR A 175 4.82 -1.14 3.82
CA THR A 175 4.03 -1.26 2.61
C THR A 175 2.84 -0.34 2.82
N ILE A 176 2.73 0.72 2.02
CA ILE A 176 1.50 1.50 1.92
C ILE A 176 0.55 0.58 1.15
N GLU A 177 0.10 -0.49 1.80
CA GLU A 177 -1.14 -1.12 1.37
C GLU A 177 -2.18 -0.02 1.59
N PRO A 178 -2.84 0.45 0.53
CA PRO A 178 -3.88 1.45 0.69
C PRO A 178 -4.87 0.89 1.69
N THR A 179 -5.04 1.58 2.83
CA THR A 179 -6.08 1.25 3.78
C THR A 179 -7.37 1.11 2.98
N PRO A 180 -8.03 -0.07 2.96
CA PRO A 180 -9.21 -0.25 2.15
C PRO A 180 -10.21 0.81 2.56
N THR A 181 -10.61 1.65 1.60
CA THR A 181 -11.62 2.67 1.83
C THR A 181 -12.94 1.94 2.06
N LEU A 182 -13.33 1.80 3.32
CA LEU A 182 -14.61 1.23 3.69
C LEU A 182 -15.71 2.19 3.24
N ARG A 183 -16.32 1.88 2.10
CA ARG A 183 -17.50 2.61 1.60
C ARG A 183 -18.75 2.06 2.29
N LEU A 184 -19.68 2.92 2.66
CA LEU A 184 -20.86 2.55 3.44
C LEU A 184 -21.74 1.54 2.70
N GLU A 185 -21.84 1.71 1.39
CA GLU A 185 -22.50 0.80 0.45
C GLU A 185 -21.97 -0.63 0.48
N ASN A 186 -20.75 -0.88 1.00
CA ASN A 186 -20.22 -2.25 1.13
C ASN A 186 -20.67 -2.94 2.43
N ILE A 187 -21.40 -2.24 3.29
CA ILE A 187 -21.80 -2.71 4.63
C ILE A 187 -23.31 -2.72 4.75
N VAL A 188 -23.98 -1.67 4.25
CA VAL A 188 -25.42 -1.51 4.33
C VAL A 188 -25.98 -1.06 2.99
N LEU A 189 -27.17 -1.54 2.65
CA LEU A 189 -27.92 -1.16 1.48
C LEU A 189 -28.36 0.31 1.55
N PRO A 190 -28.33 1.03 0.41
CA PRO A 190 -28.68 2.44 0.36
C PRO A 190 -30.15 2.71 0.71
N GLY A 191 -30.48 3.99 0.93
CA GLY A 191 -31.84 4.46 1.16
C GLY A 191 -32.37 4.31 2.60
N GLY A 192 -31.59 3.71 3.50
CA GLY A 192 -31.95 3.52 4.90
C GLY A 192 -32.22 4.81 5.65
N HIS A 193 -33.39 4.91 6.27
CA HIS A 193 -33.80 6.09 7.02
C HIS A 193 -34.89 5.76 8.04
N THR A 194 -34.97 6.56 9.09
CA THR A 194 -36.02 6.46 10.11
C THR A 194 -37.37 6.78 9.49
N PRO A 195 -38.45 6.09 9.89
CA PRO A 195 -39.78 6.38 9.38
C PRO A 195 -40.16 7.86 9.49
N PRO A 196 -40.94 8.41 8.54
CA PRO A 196 -41.41 9.80 8.60
C PRO A 196 -42.20 10.14 9.87
N THR A 197 -42.78 9.12 10.49
CA THR A 197 -43.57 9.18 11.73
C THR A 197 -42.72 9.22 12.99
N ALA A 198 -41.40 8.99 12.90
CA ALA A 198 -40.49 8.97 14.03
C ALA A 198 -40.28 10.39 14.63
N PRO A 199 -40.01 10.51 15.94
CA PRO A 199 -39.63 11.78 16.55
C PRO A 199 -38.35 12.35 15.89
N GLY A 200 -38.46 13.51 15.25
CA GLY A 200 -37.35 14.11 14.47
C GLY A 200 -37.45 13.92 12.95
N GLY A 201 -38.49 13.21 12.48
CA GLY A 201 -38.78 12.99 11.07
C GLY A 201 -37.83 12.00 10.40
N ALA A 202 -37.81 12.03 9.07
CA ALA A 202 -36.95 11.17 8.28
C ALA A 202 -35.49 11.63 8.31
N GLN A 203 -34.64 10.78 8.85
CA GLN A 203 -33.19 10.96 8.94
C GLN A 203 -32.49 9.66 8.60
N PHE A 204 -31.22 9.72 8.23
CA PHE A 204 -30.44 8.51 7.98
C PHE A 204 -30.46 7.56 9.19
N ASN A 205 -30.71 6.27 8.97
CA ASN A 205 -30.83 5.29 10.04
C ASN A 205 -29.46 4.69 10.40
N TYR A 206 -28.79 5.27 11.40
CA TYR A 206 -27.50 4.75 11.90
C TYR A 206 -27.61 3.39 12.59
N GLU A 207 -28.80 2.93 12.97
CA GLU A 207 -28.97 1.66 13.68
C GLU A 207 -28.74 0.46 12.77
N GLU A 208 -29.05 0.60 11.47
CA GLU A 208 -28.80 -0.44 10.45
C GLU A 208 -27.30 -0.71 10.27
N VAL A 209 -26.46 0.31 10.47
CA VAL A 209 -25.01 0.17 10.41
C VAL A 209 -24.52 -0.64 11.61
N PRO A 210 -23.69 -1.69 11.40
CA PRO A 210 -23.11 -2.46 12.50
C PRO A 210 -22.34 -1.56 13.48
N ALA A 211 -22.47 -1.84 14.78
CA ALA A 211 -21.98 -0.97 15.84
C ALA A 211 -20.49 -0.60 15.73
N ILE A 212 -19.65 -1.51 15.21
CA ILE A 212 -18.21 -1.29 15.01
C ILE A 212 -17.91 -0.18 13.98
N TYR A 213 -18.80 0.04 13.01
CA TYR A 213 -18.61 1.00 11.93
C TYR A 213 -19.35 2.33 12.16
N ARG A 214 -20.26 2.42 13.14
CA ARG A 214 -21.02 3.64 13.42
C ARG A 214 -20.16 4.89 13.65
N PRO A 215 -19.05 4.84 14.41
CA PRO A 215 -18.20 6.02 14.59
C PRO A 215 -17.56 6.49 13.28
N LEU A 216 -17.16 5.56 12.42
CA LEU A 216 -16.59 5.86 11.11
C LEU A 216 -17.63 6.55 10.22
N VAL A 217 -18.84 5.97 10.13
CA VAL A 217 -19.94 6.56 9.36
C VAL A 217 -20.25 7.95 9.90
N GLN A 218 -20.45 8.13 11.20
CA GLN A 218 -20.76 9.43 11.78
C GLN A 218 -19.70 10.49 11.44
N SER A 219 -18.41 10.14 11.45
CA SER A 219 -17.34 11.06 11.05
C SER A 219 -17.40 11.47 9.57
N GLN A 220 -17.76 10.53 8.68
CA GLN A 220 -17.86 10.76 7.25
C GLN A 220 -19.04 11.68 6.88
N TRP A 221 -20.14 11.63 7.63
CA TRP A 221 -21.29 12.51 7.41
C TRP A 221 -21.05 13.96 7.82
N VAL A 222 -20.12 14.21 8.75
CA VAL A 222 -19.75 15.57 9.15
C VAL A 222 -18.86 16.25 8.09
N GLN A 223 -18.14 15.47 7.27
CA GLN A 223 -17.33 15.96 6.15
C GLN A 223 -17.54 15.13 4.89
N PRO A 224 -18.69 15.24 4.22
CA PRO A 224 -18.95 14.43 3.05
C PRO A 224 -18.13 14.96 1.88
N VAL A 225 -17.03 14.29 1.55
CA VAL A 225 -16.39 14.47 0.24
C VAL A 225 -17.26 13.73 -0.76
N VAL A 226 -18.36 14.36 -1.19
CA VAL A 226 -19.23 13.81 -2.23
C VAL A 226 -18.55 14.03 -3.59
N SER A 227 -17.51 13.26 -3.87
CA SER A 227 -16.96 13.20 -5.22
C SER A 227 -17.91 12.36 -6.07
N ARG A 228 -18.86 13.03 -6.72
CA ARG A 228 -19.71 12.40 -7.74
C ARG A 228 -18.93 12.38 -9.06
N PRO A 229 -18.85 11.23 -9.75
CA PRO A 229 -18.31 11.20 -11.09
C PRO A 229 -19.04 12.22 -11.98
N PRO A 230 -18.34 12.89 -12.90
CA PRO A 230 -19.00 13.75 -13.87
C PRO A 230 -19.97 12.92 -14.72
N VAL A 231 -21.12 13.51 -15.02
CA VAL A 231 -22.10 12.88 -15.92
C VAL A 231 -21.47 12.77 -17.31
N THR A 232 -21.48 11.57 -17.85
CA THR A 232 -21.05 11.23 -19.22
C THR A 232 -22.26 10.91 -20.08
N SER A 233 -22.05 10.79 -21.41
CA SER A 233 -23.12 10.42 -22.35
C SER A 233 -23.75 9.06 -22.07
N GLU A 234 -22.98 8.15 -21.46
CA GLU A 234 -23.40 6.80 -21.09
C GLU A 234 -24.03 6.72 -19.69
N THR A 235 -24.00 7.82 -18.93
CA THR A 235 -24.58 7.86 -17.59
C THR A 235 -26.10 7.76 -17.67
N ALA A 236 -26.71 7.01 -16.75
CA ALA A 236 -28.16 6.91 -16.66
C ALA A 236 -28.76 8.27 -16.24
N LEU A 237 -29.69 8.79 -17.02
CA LEU A 237 -30.32 10.11 -16.81
C LEU A 237 -31.79 10.00 -16.39
N GLY A 238 -32.47 8.93 -16.77
CA GLY A 238 -33.86 8.73 -16.38
C GLY A 238 -34.29 7.26 -16.42
N ILE A 239 -35.31 6.95 -15.63
CA ILE A 239 -35.95 5.65 -15.56
C ILE A 239 -37.45 5.80 -15.80
N ASN A 240 -38.00 4.94 -16.65
CA ASN A 240 -39.42 4.84 -16.90
C ASN A 240 -39.89 3.42 -16.58
N ILE A 241 -40.84 3.29 -15.64
CA ILE A 241 -41.46 2.01 -15.23
C ILE A 241 -42.97 2.09 -15.50
N PRO A 242 -43.45 1.65 -16.68
CA PRO A 242 -44.84 1.79 -17.10
C PRO A 242 -45.85 1.17 -16.13
N ARG A 243 -45.52 -0.01 -15.57
CA ARG A 243 -46.35 -0.74 -14.61
C ARG A 243 -46.70 0.11 -13.38
N LEU A 244 -45.78 0.98 -12.96
CA LEU A 244 -45.92 1.84 -11.78
C LEU A 244 -46.37 3.26 -12.15
N GLY A 245 -46.45 3.59 -13.45
CA GLY A 245 -46.65 4.97 -13.91
C GLY A 245 -45.50 5.91 -13.51
N LEU A 246 -44.29 5.37 -13.32
CA LEU A 246 -43.12 6.12 -12.86
C LEU A 246 -42.31 6.63 -14.06
N ASP A 247 -42.00 7.92 -14.06
CA ASP A 247 -41.00 8.54 -14.93
C ASP A 247 -40.17 9.51 -14.08
N ALA A 248 -38.90 9.16 -13.84
CA ALA A 248 -38.06 9.84 -12.87
C ALA A 248 -36.64 10.06 -13.37
N THR A 249 -36.02 11.15 -12.91
CA THR A 249 -34.61 11.46 -13.19
C THR A 249 -33.69 10.59 -12.34
N ILE A 250 -32.60 10.12 -12.96
CA ILE A 250 -31.51 9.45 -12.27
C ILE A 250 -30.40 10.45 -11.97
N VAL A 251 -29.89 10.43 -10.73
CA VAL A 251 -28.79 11.25 -10.26
C VAL A 251 -27.61 10.36 -9.83
N GLN A 252 -26.39 10.86 -9.99
CA GLN A 252 -25.21 10.15 -9.49
C GLN A 252 -25.14 10.19 -7.97
N GLY A 253 -24.89 9.05 -7.35
CA GLY A 253 -24.78 8.90 -5.90
C GLY A 253 -26.01 8.23 -5.28
N VAL A 254 -25.80 7.56 -4.15
CA VAL A 254 -26.84 6.97 -3.30
C VAL A 254 -26.79 7.52 -1.87
N ASP A 255 -26.10 8.65 -1.70
CA ASP A 255 -26.08 9.42 -0.46
C ASP A 255 -27.41 10.17 -0.24
N TRP A 256 -27.62 10.65 0.99
CA TRP A 256 -28.84 11.35 1.39
C TRP A 256 -29.21 12.53 0.49
N GLU A 257 -28.23 13.31 0.05
CA GLU A 257 -28.49 14.47 -0.82
C GLU A 257 -28.82 14.02 -2.25
N ALA A 258 -28.28 12.90 -2.72
CA ALA A 258 -28.66 12.31 -4.00
C ALA A 258 -30.12 11.80 -3.98
N LEU A 259 -30.47 11.01 -2.97
CA LEU A 259 -31.80 10.39 -2.89
C LEU A 259 -32.93 11.38 -2.59
N LYS A 260 -32.61 12.58 -2.09
CA LYS A 260 -33.53 13.72 -2.07
C LYS A 260 -33.87 14.27 -3.46
N ALA A 261 -32.93 14.20 -4.39
CA ALA A 261 -33.05 14.82 -5.71
C ALA A 261 -33.74 13.90 -6.74
N GLY A 262 -33.67 12.57 -6.57
CA GLY A 262 -34.28 11.63 -7.49
C GLY A 262 -33.84 10.18 -7.23
N VAL A 263 -33.87 9.37 -8.29
CA VAL A 263 -33.36 7.99 -8.23
C VAL A 263 -31.83 8.04 -8.25
N GLY A 264 -31.18 7.56 -7.20
CA GLY A 264 -29.73 7.54 -7.09
C GLY A 264 -29.11 6.33 -7.78
N GLN A 265 -28.10 6.54 -8.62
CA GLN A 265 -27.25 5.46 -9.15
C GLN A 265 -26.03 5.27 -8.26
N LEU A 266 -25.74 4.03 -7.89
CA LEU A 266 -24.52 3.67 -7.18
C LEU A 266 -23.30 3.95 -8.08
N PRO A 267 -22.33 4.77 -7.65
CA PRO A 267 -21.12 5.07 -8.44
C PRO A 267 -20.10 3.93 -8.28
N ASN A 268 -20.44 2.76 -8.83
CA ASN A 268 -19.59 1.56 -8.93
C ASN A 268 -18.85 1.45 -10.28
N GLY A 269 -19.04 2.43 -11.17
CA GLY A 269 -18.38 2.48 -12.49
C GLY A 269 -19.12 1.74 -13.59
N VAL A 270 -20.31 1.18 -13.32
CA VAL A 270 -21.13 0.48 -14.32
C VAL A 270 -22.16 1.44 -14.92
N ASN A 271 -22.29 1.41 -16.24
CA ASN A 271 -23.28 2.17 -17.00
C ASN A 271 -24.27 1.24 -17.71
N PRO A 272 -25.49 1.71 -18.04
CA PRO A 272 -26.51 0.90 -18.74
C PRO A 272 -26.05 0.32 -20.10
N GLY A 273 -25.09 0.98 -20.74
CA GLY A 273 -24.51 0.54 -22.02
C GLY A 273 -23.49 -0.58 -21.92
N ASP A 274 -22.97 -0.86 -20.71
CA ASP A 274 -21.96 -1.89 -20.54
C ASP A 274 -22.52 -3.28 -20.89
N VAL A 275 -21.67 -4.14 -21.46
CA VAL A 275 -22.06 -5.50 -21.86
C VAL A 275 -22.26 -6.38 -20.62
N GLU A 276 -21.51 -6.11 -19.56
CA GLU A 276 -21.58 -6.82 -18.30
C GLU A 276 -21.50 -5.83 -17.13
N GLY A 277 -22.35 -6.03 -16.12
CA GLY A 277 -22.37 -5.24 -14.91
C GLY A 277 -23.76 -5.20 -14.27
N ASN A 278 -23.82 -4.65 -13.06
CA ASN A 278 -25.07 -4.38 -12.34
C ASN A 278 -25.20 -2.87 -12.08
N VAL A 279 -26.16 -2.25 -12.75
CA VAL A 279 -26.55 -0.86 -12.49
C VAL A 279 -27.49 -0.86 -11.29
N VAL A 280 -27.00 -0.38 -10.15
CA VAL A 280 -27.79 -0.33 -8.91
C VAL A 280 -28.43 1.04 -8.77
N LEU A 281 -29.76 1.06 -8.69
CA LEU A 281 -30.57 2.25 -8.51
C LEU A 281 -31.33 2.19 -7.18
N ALA A 282 -31.28 3.27 -6.41
CA ALA A 282 -31.97 3.38 -5.14
C ALA A 282 -32.86 4.62 -5.11
N ALA A 283 -34.03 4.52 -4.48
CA ALA A 283 -34.88 5.67 -4.19
C ALA A 283 -35.76 5.40 -2.97
N HIS A 284 -36.23 6.47 -2.34
CA HIS A 284 -37.13 6.37 -1.19
C HIS A 284 -38.55 5.96 -1.60
N ASN A 285 -39.22 5.20 -0.74
CA ASN A 285 -40.60 4.72 -0.90
C ASN A 285 -41.64 5.58 -0.17
N ASP A 286 -41.25 6.33 0.87
CA ASP A 286 -42.15 7.06 1.79
C ASP A 286 -41.68 8.48 2.12
N ILE A 287 -40.56 8.93 1.52
CA ILE A 287 -40.07 10.31 1.57
C ILE A 287 -39.61 10.79 0.20
N TYR A 288 -39.38 12.09 0.08
CA TYR A 288 -38.78 12.75 -1.09
C TYR A 288 -39.35 12.28 -2.43
N GLY A 289 -40.64 12.54 -2.63
CA GLY A 289 -41.38 12.19 -3.85
C GLY A 289 -41.84 10.73 -3.93
N GLU A 290 -41.41 9.87 -3.00
CA GLU A 290 -41.86 8.47 -2.88
C GLU A 290 -41.71 7.69 -4.20
N LEU A 291 -40.62 7.95 -4.95
CA LEU A 291 -40.46 7.46 -6.33
C LEU A 291 -40.57 5.93 -6.43
N PHE A 292 -40.13 5.18 -5.41
CA PHE A 292 -40.22 3.72 -5.35
C PHE A 292 -41.31 3.21 -4.40
N ARG A 293 -42.35 4.01 -4.13
CA ARG A 293 -43.48 3.64 -3.25
C ARG A 293 -44.12 2.30 -3.58
N HIS A 294 -44.26 2.04 -4.88
CA HIS A 294 -45.01 0.90 -5.42
C HIS A 294 -44.10 -0.16 -6.04
N LEU A 295 -42.81 -0.18 -5.67
CA LEU A 295 -41.85 -1.13 -6.20
C LEU A 295 -42.25 -2.59 -5.91
N ASP A 296 -43.07 -2.81 -4.89
CA ASP A 296 -43.67 -4.10 -4.52
C ASP A 296 -44.67 -4.65 -5.56
N GLN A 297 -45.20 -3.79 -6.44
CA GLN A 297 -46.17 -4.19 -7.48
C GLN A 297 -45.51 -4.73 -8.76
N LEU A 298 -44.19 -4.61 -8.88
CA LEU A 298 -43.44 -5.19 -10.00
C LEU A 298 -43.37 -6.70 -9.89
N GLN A 299 -43.56 -7.37 -11.02
CA GLN A 299 -43.52 -8.81 -11.14
C GLN A 299 -42.51 -9.24 -12.21
N PRO A 300 -41.93 -10.44 -12.11
CA PRO A 300 -41.12 -11.02 -13.18
C PRO A 300 -41.87 -10.96 -14.52
N GLY A 301 -41.20 -10.42 -15.54
CA GLY A 301 -41.76 -10.17 -16.88
C GLY A 301 -42.18 -8.72 -17.13
N ASP A 302 -42.28 -7.87 -16.11
CA ASP A 302 -42.61 -6.45 -16.29
C ASP A 302 -41.43 -5.71 -16.96
N PRO A 303 -41.66 -4.96 -18.06
CA PRO A 303 -40.63 -4.19 -18.72
C PRO A 303 -40.45 -2.80 -18.09
N PHE A 304 -39.24 -2.27 -18.14
CA PHE A 304 -38.93 -0.87 -17.88
C PHE A 304 -37.75 -0.40 -18.72
N GLN A 305 -37.51 0.91 -18.72
CA GLN A 305 -36.49 1.53 -19.55
C GLN A 305 -35.59 2.44 -18.75
N ILE A 306 -34.30 2.43 -19.08
CA ILE A 306 -33.32 3.41 -18.60
C ILE A 306 -32.81 4.20 -19.81
N ARG A 307 -32.86 5.52 -19.71
CA ARG A 307 -32.41 6.45 -20.76
C ARG A 307 -31.08 7.09 -20.37
N THR A 308 -30.12 7.06 -21.27
CA THR A 308 -28.88 7.85 -21.23
C THR A 308 -29.02 9.05 -22.18
N GLU A 309 -27.94 9.82 -22.38
CA GLU A 309 -27.96 10.91 -23.37
C GLU A 309 -28.06 10.38 -24.81
N THR A 310 -27.47 9.21 -25.05
CA THR A 310 -27.28 8.62 -26.38
C THR A 310 -28.32 7.55 -26.72
N GLN A 311 -28.80 6.79 -25.75
CA GLN A 311 -29.57 5.58 -26.00
C GLN A 311 -30.61 5.27 -24.91
N VAL A 312 -31.61 4.47 -25.27
CA VAL A 312 -32.59 3.89 -24.35
C VAL A 312 -32.36 2.39 -24.27
N TYR A 313 -32.24 1.89 -23.04
CA TYR A 313 -32.01 0.47 -22.74
C TYR A 313 -33.27 -0.12 -22.12
N ASN A 314 -33.75 -1.22 -22.68
CA ASN A 314 -34.93 -1.93 -22.18
C ASN A 314 -34.49 -3.03 -21.23
N TYR A 315 -35.20 -3.17 -20.13
CA TYR A 315 -34.97 -4.19 -19.11
C TYR A 315 -36.28 -4.91 -18.81
N VAL A 316 -36.18 -6.17 -18.41
CA VAL A 316 -37.31 -6.96 -17.94
C VAL A 316 -36.99 -7.48 -16.55
N VAL A 317 -37.93 -7.30 -15.63
CA VAL A 317 -37.83 -7.80 -14.25
C VAL A 317 -37.72 -9.32 -14.26
N THR A 318 -36.77 -9.86 -13.52
CA THR A 318 -36.53 -11.31 -13.41
C THR A 318 -36.89 -11.85 -12.04
N GLU A 319 -36.62 -11.09 -10.98
CA GLU A 319 -36.76 -11.55 -9.59
C GLU A 319 -37.09 -10.39 -8.65
N GLN A 320 -37.83 -10.67 -7.59
CA GLN A 320 -38.13 -9.75 -6.49
C GLN A 320 -37.78 -10.42 -5.16
N LEU A 321 -36.98 -9.76 -4.32
CA LEU A 321 -36.58 -10.25 -3.01
C LEU A 321 -36.86 -9.19 -1.93
N ILE A 322 -37.14 -9.67 -0.72
CA ILE A 322 -37.12 -8.86 0.50
C ILE A 322 -35.92 -9.35 1.32
N VAL A 323 -35.02 -8.43 1.66
CA VAL A 323 -33.73 -8.73 2.30
C VAL A 323 -33.48 -7.82 3.50
N GLU A 324 -32.53 -8.20 4.34
CA GLU A 324 -32.11 -7.36 5.46
C GLU A 324 -31.25 -6.19 4.97
N PRO A 325 -31.20 -5.05 5.69
CA PRO A 325 -30.40 -3.89 5.28
C PRO A 325 -28.91 -4.20 5.06
N ASN A 326 -28.36 -5.24 5.69
CA ASN A 326 -26.95 -5.63 5.58
C ASN A 326 -26.67 -6.64 4.47
N ASP A 327 -27.68 -7.07 3.71
CA ASP A 327 -27.55 -8.04 2.63
C ASP A 327 -27.02 -7.38 1.34
N VAL A 328 -25.83 -6.79 1.42
CA VAL A 328 -25.19 -6.04 0.32
C VAL A 328 -24.85 -6.89 -0.90
N TYR A 329 -24.86 -8.23 -0.77
CA TYR A 329 -24.61 -9.16 -1.87
C TYR A 329 -25.55 -8.96 -3.07
N VAL A 330 -26.74 -8.40 -2.84
CA VAL A 330 -27.71 -8.10 -3.90
C VAL A 330 -27.23 -7.04 -4.89
N MET A 331 -26.22 -6.23 -4.53
CA MET A 331 -25.63 -5.21 -5.40
C MET A 331 -24.46 -5.76 -6.24
N GLU A 332 -24.04 -7.00 -6.00
CA GLU A 332 -22.97 -7.62 -6.76
C GLU A 332 -23.40 -7.88 -8.20
N ASN A 333 -22.42 -8.05 -9.09
CA ASN A 333 -22.68 -8.37 -10.48
C ASN A 333 -23.19 -9.81 -10.59
N ARG A 334 -24.37 -10.00 -11.21
CA ARG A 334 -24.98 -11.32 -11.43
C ARG A 334 -24.65 -11.91 -12.81
N GLY A 335 -23.81 -11.24 -13.59
CA GLY A 335 -23.41 -11.62 -14.94
C GLY A 335 -24.34 -11.01 -16.00
N GLY A 336 -23.78 -10.66 -17.16
CA GLY A 336 -24.51 -9.94 -18.21
C GLY A 336 -24.88 -8.51 -17.82
N SER A 337 -25.77 -7.87 -18.59
CA SER A 337 -26.22 -6.50 -18.34
C SER A 337 -27.44 -6.50 -17.42
N THR A 338 -27.23 -6.27 -16.13
CA THR A 338 -28.27 -6.34 -15.09
C THR A 338 -28.54 -4.98 -14.45
N VAL A 339 -29.75 -4.83 -13.92
CA VAL A 339 -30.16 -3.68 -13.10
C VAL A 339 -30.75 -4.19 -11.80
N THR A 340 -30.42 -3.52 -10.69
CA THR A 340 -31.00 -3.78 -9.38
C THR A 340 -31.67 -2.52 -8.85
N LEU A 341 -32.97 -2.58 -8.59
CA LEU A 341 -33.74 -1.49 -7.98
C LEU A 341 -33.90 -1.77 -6.48
N ILE A 342 -33.59 -0.80 -5.62
CA ILE A 342 -33.58 -0.96 -4.16
C ILE A 342 -34.41 0.13 -3.50
N SER A 343 -35.29 -0.25 -2.57
CA SER A 343 -35.99 0.69 -1.69
C SER A 343 -36.22 0.11 -0.30
N CYS A 344 -36.65 0.97 0.65
CA CYS A 344 -37.07 0.53 1.96
C CYS A 344 -38.37 -0.28 1.90
N TYR A 345 -38.53 -1.18 2.86
CA TYR A 345 -39.75 -1.98 3.03
C TYR A 345 -39.90 -2.41 4.50
N PRO A 346 -41.10 -2.62 5.04
CA PRO A 346 -42.41 -2.19 4.52
C PRO A 346 -42.58 -0.66 4.53
N TYR A 347 -43.57 -0.16 3.80
CA TYR A 347 -43.89 1.28 3.73
C TYR A 347 -44.08 1.90 5.11
N GLN A 348 -43.41 3.03 5.39
CA GLN A 348 -43.41 3.75 6.67
C GLN A 348 -42.89 2.95 7.88
N VAL A 349 -42.26 1.80 7.65
CA VAL A 349 -41.65 0.96 8.69
C VAL A 349 -40.15 0.82 8.45
N ASN A 350 -39.75 0.62 7.19
CA ASN A 350 -38.37 0.70 6.71
C ASN A 350 -37.37 -0.24 7.44
N THR A 351 -37.85 -1.39 7.90
CA THR A 351 -37.02 -2.38 8.63
C THR A 351 -36.18 -3.27 7.71
N GLN A 352 -36.60 -3.42 6.46
CA GLN A 352 -36.02 -4.30 5.44
C GLN A 352 -35.83 -3.53 4.13
N ARG A 353 -35.30 -4.22 3.12
CA ARG A 353 -35.20 -3.71 1.76
C ARG A 353 -35.99 -4.56 0.80
N ILE A 354 -36.68 -3.90 -0.12
CA ILE A 354 -37.20 -4.54 -1.31
C ILE A 354 -36.20 -4.36 -2.44
N VAL A 355 -35.91 -5.46 -3.13
CA VAL A 355 -34.93 -5.53 -4.20
C VAL A 355 -35.57 -6.15 -5.42
N ILE A 356 -35.50 -5.46 -6.55
CA ILE A 356 -35.96 -5.96 -7.86
C ILE A 356 -34.75 -6.15 -8.75
N PHE A 357 -34.61 -7.34 -9.31
CA PHE A 357 -33.60 -7.64 -10.31
C PHE A 357 -34.22 -7.62 -11.69
N ALA A 358 -33.43 -7.17 -12.65
CA ALA A 358 -33.82 -7.13 -14.04
C ALA A 358 -32.64 -7.33 -14.96
N GLU A 359 -32.93 -7.85 -16.15
CA GLU A 359 -31.95 -8.13 -17.19
C GLU A 359 -32.26 -7.32 -18.44
N ARG A 360 -31.22 -6.87 -19.13
CA ARG A 360 -31.36 -6.11 -20.37
C ARG A 360 -31.91 -6.99 -21.48
N THR A 361 -32.90 -6.48 -22.20
CA THR A 361 -33.48 -7.15 -23.37
C THR A 361 -33.16 -6.37 -24.64
N GLY A 362 -32.46 -7.00 -25.59
CA GLY A 362 -32.01 -6.41 -26.85
C GLY A 362 -30.50 -6.25 -26.85
#